data_AF-A0A925W9B3-F1
#
_entry.id   AF-A0A925W9B3-F1
#
_cell.length_a   1.000
_cell.length_b   1.000
_cell.length_c   1.000
_cell.angle_alpha   90.00
_cell.angle_beta   90.00
_cell.angle_gamma   90.00
#
_symmetry.space_group_name_H-M   'P 1'
#
loop_
_entity.id
_entity.type
_entity.pdbx_description
1 polymer ?
#
loop_
_entity_poly.entity_id
_entity_poly.type
_entity_poly.pdbx_seq_one_letter_code
_entity_poly.pdbx_strand_id
1 'polypeptide(L)' 'TRPDGGVQLTLGGWPVYRYAADPAPGATDGNGVGEKWFAINPEGGKAVAP' A
#
# COMPACT_ATOMS: atom_id res chain seq x y z
N THR A 1 0.12 -15.65 -7.75
CA THR A 1 -1.19 -16.06 -7.19
C THR A 1 -0.95 -16.61 -5.81
N ARG A 2 -1.74 -16.20 -4.82
CA ARG A 2 -1.63 -16.72 -3.46
C ARG A 2 -2.15 -18.17 -3.40
N PRO A 3 -1.76 -18.95 -2.37
CA PRO A 3 -2.25 -20.32 -2.19
C PRO A 3 -3.78 -20.43 -2.08
N ASP A 4 -4.45 -19.34 -1.68
CA ASP A 4 -5.91 -19.22 -1.60
C ASP A 4 -6.59 -18.93 -2.97
N GLY A 5 -5.83 -18.91 -4.06
CA GLY A 5 -6.32 -18.57 -5.41
C GLY A 5 -6.48 -17.07 -5.67
N GLY A 6 -6.24 -16.22 -4.67
CA GLY A 6 -6.31 -14.78 -4.79
C GLY A 6 -5.14 -14.18 -5.58
N VAL A 7 -5.41 -13.04 -6.23
CA VAL A 7 -4.37 -12.21 -6.85
C VAL A 7 -3.96 -11.13 -5.85
N GLN A 8 -2.67 -11.08 -5.54
CA GLN A 8 -2.08 -10.02 -4.72
C GLN A 8 -1.14 -9.21 -5.60
N LEU A 9 -1.34 -7.90 -5.64
CA LEU A 9 -0.40 -6.99 -6.29
C LEU A 9 0.89 -6.92 -5.45
N THR A 10 2.02 -7.02 -6.14
CA THR A 10 3.34 -6.79 -5.55
C THR A 10 4.06 -5.69 -6.30
N LEU A 11 4.83 -4.86 -5.60
CA LEU A 11 5.71 -3.85 -6.16
C LEU A 11 7.09 -3.97 -5.50
N GLY A 12 8.16 -4.08 -6.30
CA GLY A 12 9.51 -4.30 -5.75
C GLY A 12 9.64 -5.57 -4.89
N GLY A 13 8.79 -6.59 -5.11
CA GLY A 13 8.74 -7.81 -4.29
C GLY A 13 7.92 -7.69 -3.00
N TRP A 14 7.37 -6.52 -2.69
CA TRP A 14 6.55 -6.30 -1.49
C TRP A 14 5.05 -6.37 -1.81
N PRO A 15 4.24 -7.07 -0.98
CA PRO A 15 2.79 -7.10 -1.14
C PRO A 15 2.16 -5.74 -0.81
N VAL A 16 1.26 -5.27 -1.68
CA VAL A 16 0.59 -3.97 -1.54
C VAL A 16 -0.83 -4.12 -1.01
N TYR A 17 -1.21 -3.35 0.02
CA TYR A 17 -2.54 -3.38 0.61
C TYR A 17 -3.26 -2.04 0.38
N ARG A 18 -4.59 -2.09 0.38
CA ARG A 18 -5.42 -0.87 0.43
C ARG A 18 -5.66 -0.50 1.88
N TYR A 19 -5.68 0.79 2.18
CA TYR A 19 -6.09 1.26 3.48
C TYR A 19 -7.62 1.39 3.52
N ALA A 20 -8.24 0.86 4.58
CA ALA A 20 -9.69 0.71 4.63
C ALA A 20 -10.46 2.03 4.74
N ALA A 21 -9.83 3.09 5.27
CA ALA A 21 -10.47 4.39 5.45
C ALA A 21 -10.19 5.37 4.29
N ASP A 22 -9.43 4.98 3.26
CA ASP A 22 -9.28 5.79 2.06
C ASP A 22 -10.62 5.81 1.28
N PRO A 23 -11.28 6.97 1.12
CA PRO A 23 -12.65 7.04 0.58
C PRO A 23 -12.72 6.86 -0.94
N ALA A 24 -11.61 7.06 -1.65
CA ALA A 24 -11.56 7.05 -3.11
C ALA A 24 -10.15 6.72 -3.64
N PRO A 25 -10.02 6.30 -4.91
CA PRO A 25 -8.73 6.16 -5.55
C PRO A 25 -7.92 7.46 -5.50
N GLY A 26 -6.66 7.36 -5.09
CA GLY A 26 -5.76 8.52 -4.94
C GLY A 26 -5.82 9.20 -3.58
N ALA A 27 -6.76 8.84 -2.70
CA ALA A 27 -6.67 9.22 -1.29
C ALA A 27 -5.46 8.56 -0.64
N THR A 28 -4.84 9.29 0.29
CA THR A 28 -3.65 8.84 1.04
C THR A 28 -3.81 9.09 2.53
N ASP A 29 -5.04 9.02 3.03
CA ASP A 29 -5.38 9.34 4.43
C ASP A 29 -4.75 8.32 5.39
N GLY A 30 -4.50 7.11 4.91
CA GLY A 30 -3.74 6.09 5.64
C GLY A 30 -2.26 6.37 5.81
N ASN A 31 -1.67 7.30 5.05
CA ASN A 31 -0.23 7.53 5.11
C ASN A 31 0.20 8.09 6.47
N GLY A 32 1.12 7.39 7.14
CA GLY A 32 1.60 7.71 8.49
C GLY A 32 0.70 7.20 9.62
N VAL A 33 -0.46 6.60 9.33
CA VAL A 33 -1.39 6.15 10.38
C VAL A 33 -0.74 5.07 11.25
N GLY A 34 -0.67 5.36 12.54
CA GLY A 34 -0.14 4.46 13.56
C GLY A 34 1.31 4.03 13.32
N GLU A 35 2.09 4.84 12.58
CA GLU A 35 3.49 4.57 12.20
C GLU A 35 3.69 3.23 11.47
N LYS A 36 2.59 2.67 10.93
CA LYS A 36 2.53 1.34 10.31
C LYS A 36 2.04 1.40 8.88
N TRP A 37 1.15 2.35 8.59
CA TRP A 37 0.61 2.54 7.26
C TRP A 37 1.40 3.62 6.53
N PHE A 38 1.81 3.31 5.31
CA PHE A 38 2.57 4.23 4.46
C PHE A 38 2.10 4.03 3.02
N ALA A 39 1.99 5.12 2.27
CA ALA A 39 1.92 5.04 0.82
C ALA A 39 3.19 4.38 0.27
N ILE A 40 3.11 3.79 -0.92
CA ILE A 40 4.24 3.09 -1.55
C ILE A 40 4.85 3.96 -2.65
N ASN A 41 6.18 3.98 -2.75
CA ASN A 41 6.89 4.60 -3.87
C ASN A 41 6.98 3.61 -5.07
N PRO A 42 7.38 4.08 -6.27
CA PRO A 42 7.50 3.22 -7.45
C PRO A 42 8.46 2.03 -7.27
N GLU A 43 9.41 2.13 -6.34
CA GLU A 43 10.39 1.09 -6.03
C GLU A 43 9.85 0.02 -5.06
N GLY A 44 8.65 0.20 -4.51
CA GLY A 44 8.03 -0.72 -3.55
C GLY A 44 8.35 -0.43 -2.07
N GLY A 45 9.09 0.64 -1.79
CA GLY A 45 9.40 1.14 -0.45
C GLY A 45 8.37 2.13 0.08
N LYS A 46 8.57 2.61 1.31
CA LYS A 46 7.74 3.68 1.90
C LYS A 46 7.88 4.95 1.06
N ALA A 47 6.76 5.57 0.74
CA ALA A 47 6.75 6.92 0.22
C ALA A 47 7.34 7.86 1.28
N VAL A 48 8.33 8.65 0.88
CA VAL A 48 8.76 9.82 1.65
C VAL A 48 7.77 10.94 1.39
N ALA A 49 7.49 11.75 2.41
CA ALA A 49 6.76 12.99 2.19
C ALA A 49 7.51 13.82 1.14
N PRO A 50 6.79 14.51 0.22
CA PRO A 50 7.42 15.47 -0.68
C PRO A 50 8.16 16.57 0.08
#